data_AF-A0A2D6NEM9-F1
#
_entry.id   AF-A0A2D6NEM9-F1
#
_cell.length_a   1.000
_cell.length_b   1.000
_cell.length_c   1.000
_cell.angle_alpha   90.00
_cell.angle_beta   90.00
_cell.angle_gamma   90.00
#
_symmetry.space_group_name_H-M   'P 1'
#
loop_
_entity.id
_entity.type
_entity.pdbx_description
1 polymer ?
#
loop_
_entity_poly.entity_id
_entity_poly.type
_entity_poly.pdbx_seq_one_letter_code
_entity_poly.pdbx_strand_id
1 'polypeptide(L)' 'MLDLFIVKAKIKELAGKYNVSGEFPEELNNKVKEIILKAIERAKANGRRTLMGRDL' A
#
# COMPACT_ATOMS: atom_id res chain seq x y z
N MET A 1 -11.81 -11.71 -0.48
CA MET A 1 -10.41 -12.11 -0.25
C MET A 1 -9.69 -10.89 0.31
N LEU A 2 -9.32 -10.89 1.60
CA LEU A 2 -8.55 -9.80 2.22
C LEU A 2 -7.09 -9.98 1.77
N ASP A 3 -6.79 -9.58 0.54
CA ASP A 3 -5.42 -9.51 0.07
C ASP A 3 -4.71 -8.41 0.85
N LEU A 4 -3.84 -8.84 1.76
CA LEU A 4 -2.84 -7.99 2.37
C LEU A 4 -1.75 -7.77 1.33
N PHE A 5 -1.68 -6.55 0.78
CA PHE A 5 -0.61 -6.12 -0.12
C PHE A 5 0.77 -6.20 0.55
N ILE A 6 0.80 -6.29 1.88
CA ILE A 6 2.00 -6.26 2.69
C ILE A 6 2.06 -7.50 3.57
N VAL A 7 3.14 -8.26 3.41
CA VAL A 7 3.40 -9.45 4.22
C VAL A 7 3.72 -9.02 5.65
N LYS A 8 2.96 -9.51 6.63
CA LYS A 8 3.15 -9.21 8.07
C LYS A 8 4.59 -9.44 8.53
N ALA A 9 5.29 -10.42 7.96
CA ALA A 9 6.71 -10.70 8.24
C ALA A 9 7.62 -9.50 7.89
N LYS A 10 7.43 -8.88 6.72
CA LYS A 10 8.21 -7.70 6.31
C LYS A 10 7.91 -6.47 7.17
N ILE A 11 6.68 -6.35 7.66
CA ILE A 11 6.32 -5.28 8.61
C ILE A 11 7.11 -5.46 9.90
N LYS A 12 7.23 -6.69 10.42
CA LYS A 12 8.02 -6.96 11.62
C LYS A 12 9.52 -6.73 11.39
N GLU A 13 10.05 -7.09 10.22
CA GLU A 13 11.44 -6.77 9.86
C GLU A 13 11.69 -5.26 9.82
N LEU A 14 10.79 -4.47 9.19
CA LEU A 14 10.90 -3.01 9.14
C LEU A 14 10.66 -2.33 10.49
N ALA A 15 9.75 -2.87 11.29
CA ALA A 15 9.46 -2.35 12.62
C ALA A 15 10.62 -2.61 13.61
N GLY A 16 11.51 -3.57 13.33
CA GLY A 16 12.73 -3.79 14.09
C GLY A 16 12.44 -4.02 15.58
N LYS A 17 12.73 -3.01 16.42
CA LYS A 17 12.54 -3.07 17.88
C LYS A 17 11.13 -2.69 18.35
N TYR A 18 10.25 -2.27 17.44
CA TYR A 18 8.90 -1.86 17.79
C TYR A 18 7.91 -3.03 17.73
N ASN A 19 7.02 -3.09 18.71
CA ASN A 19 5.89 -4.02 18.69
C ASN A 19 4.85 -3.55 17.68
N VAL A 20 4.49 -4.44 16.76
CA VAL A 20 3.47 -4.18 15.73
C VAL A 20 2.14 -4.72 16.24
N SER A 21 1.17 -3.84 16.51
CA SER A 21 -0.20 -4.22 16.87
C SER A 21 -0.88 -5.00 15.74
N GLY A 22 -1.83 -5.85 16.10
CA GLY A 22 -2.58 -6.69 15.16
C GLY A 22 -3.34 -5.90 14.08
N GLU A 23 -3.74 -4.67 14.41
CA GLU A 23 -4.48 -3.73 13.54
C GLU A 23 -3.58 -2.99 12.53
N PHE A 24 -2.28 -2.85 12.85
CA PHE A 24 -1.32 -2.13 12.01
C PHE A 24 -1.21 -2.68 10.57
N PRO A 25 -1.12 -4.01 10.34
CA PRO A 25 -1.11 -4.55 8.98
C PRO A 25 -2.38 -4.21 8.18
N GLU A 26 -3.55 -4.17 8.84
CA GLU A 26 -4.81 -3.84 8.16
C GLU A 26 -4.88 -2.36 7.79
N GLU A 27 -4.48 -1.48 8.70
CA GLU A 27 -4.48 -0.04 8.45
C GLU A 27 -3.45 0.36 7.37
N LEU A 28 -2.27 -0.26 7.40
CA LEU A 28 -1.24 -0.08 6.38
C LEU A 28 -1.73 -0.57 5.01
N ASN A 29 -2.48 -1.68 4.97
CA ASN A 29 -3.09 -2.21 3.76
C ASN A 29 -4.10 -1.23 3.15
N ASN A 30 -4.93 -0.61 4.00
CA ASN A 30 -5.89 0.40 3.56
C ASN A 30 -5.18 1.63 2.99
N LYS A 31 -4.13 2.13 3.66
CA LYS A 31 -3.32 3.25 3.12
C LYS A 31 -2.69 2.92 1.76
N VAL A 32 -2.14 1.72 1.59
CA VAL A 32 -1.55 1.32 0.31
C VAL A 32 -2.61 1.23 -0.79
N LYS A 33 -3.81 0.70 -0.48
CA LYS A 33 -4.94 0.72 -1.43
C LYS A 33 -5.29 2.13 -1.87
N GLU A 34 -5.39 3.07 -0.94
CA GLU A 34 -5.69 4.47 -1.26
C GLU A 34 -4.62 5.09 -2.17
N ILE A 35 -3.34 4.83 -1.91
CA ILE A 35 -2.25 5.30 -2.75
C ILE A 35 -2.37 4.74 -4.17
N ILE A 36 -2.64 3.44 -4.30
CA ILE A 36 -2.84 2.80 -5.61
C ILE A 36 -4.05 3.39 -6.33
N LEU A 37 -5.16 3.61 -5.65
CA LEU A 37 -6.36 4.23 -6.25
C LEU A 37 -6.08 5.64 -6.76
N LYS A 38 -5.39 6.47 -5.96
CA LYS A 38 -4.97 7.82 -6.38
C LYS A 38 -4.01 7.76 -7.57
N ALA A 39 -3.09 6.81 -7.58
CA ALA A 39 -2.18 6.60 -8.70
C ALA A 39 -2.95 6.20 -9.97
N ILE A 40 -4.00 5.37 -9.85
CA ILE A 40 -4.88 5.01 -10.97
C ILE A 40 -5.64 6.23 -11.48
N GLU A 41 -6.18 7.06 -10.59
CA GLU A 41 -6.86 8.31 -10.98
C GLU A 41 -5.93 9.26 -11.73
N ARG A 42 -4.68 9.43 -11.25
CA ARG A 42 -3.66 10.24 -11.92
C ARG A 42 -3.26 9.66 -13.28
N ALA A 43 -3.03 8.36 -13.37
CA ALA A 43 -2.71 7.70 -14.63
C ALA A 43 -3.86 7.88 -15.63
N LYS A 44 -5.11 7.69 -15.18
CA LYS A 44 -6.32 7.88 -15.99
C LYS A 44 -6.48 9.35 -16.43
N ALA A 45 -6.25 10.31 -15.54
CA ALA A 45 -6.29 11.73 -15.86
C ALA A 45 -5.22 12.12 -16.91
N ASN A 46 -4.07 11.46 -16.89
CA ASN A 46 -3.00 11.62 -17.88
C ASN A 46 -3.22 10.79 -19.16
N GLY A 47 -4.36 10.10 -19.31
CA GLY A 47 -4.67 9.25 -20.48
C GLY A 47 -3.80 8.00 -20.57
N ARG A 48 -3.15 7.60 -19.47
CA ARG A 48 -2.23 6.47 -19.41
C ARG A 48 -2.90 5.27 -18.75
N ARG A 49 -2.56 4.09 -19.26
CA ARG A 49 -3.03 2.80 -18.73
C ARG A 49 -1.97 2.08 -17.90
N THR A 50 -0.79 2.67 -17.80
CA THR A 50 0.36 2.16 -17.04
C THR A 50 0.57 3.05 -15.82
N LEU A 51 0.52 2.45 -14.63
CA LEU A 51 0.93 3.09 -13.39
C LEU A 51 2.45 3.25 -13.39
N MET A 52 2.95 4.47 -13.36
CA MET A 52 4.38 4.76 -13.25
C MET A 52 4.72 5.16 -11.81
N GLY A 53 5.99 5.06 -11.43
CA GLY A 53 6.45 5.47 -10.10
C GLY A 53 6.22 6.94 -9.76
N ARG A 54 5.81 7.76 -10.74
CA ARG A 54 5.43 9.17 -10.55
C ARG A 54 3.95 9.36 -10.21
N ASP A 55 3.13 8.31 -10.37
CA ASP A 55 1.71 8.32 -10.03
C ASP A 55 1.46 7.93 -8.56
N LEU A 56 2.38 7.14 -7.98
CA LEU A 56 2.41 6.75 -6.56
C LEU A 56 2.66 7.97 -5.64
#